data_AF-A0A6V7JL41-F1
#
_entry.id   AF-A0A6V7JL41-F1
#
_cell.length_a   1.000
_cell.length_b   1.000
_cell.length_c   1.000
_cell.angle_alpha   90.00
_cell.angle_beta   90.00
_cell.angle_gamma   90.00
#
_symmetry.space_group_name_H-M   'P 1'
#
loop_
_entity.id
_entity.type
_entity.pdbx_description
1 polymer ?
#
loop_
_entity_poly.entity_id
_entity_poly.type
_entity_poly.pdbx_seq_one_letter_code
_entity_poly.pdbx_strand_id
1 'polypeptide(L)' 'WQPESKFPFAQVRLPMKDGPKPEFQENQEIEVYSRANDQEACGWWKAIIK' A
#
# COMPACT_ATOMS: atom_id res chain seq x y z
N TRP A 1 17.02 -0.74 -3.15
CA TRP A 1 16.64 0.65 -3.46
C TRP A 1 16.85 0.82 -4.96
N GLN A 2 15.76 1.00 -5.70
CA GLN A 2 15.72 0.85 -7.15
C GLN A 2 16.14 2.17 -7.85
N PRO A 3 16.65 2.10 -9.09
CA PRO A 3 16.96 3.29 -9.89
C PRO A 3 15.70 4.09 -10.25
N GLU A 4 15.87 5.36 -10.58
CA GLU A 4 14.79 6.25 -10.98
C GLU A 4 14.03 5.66 -12.17
N SER A 5 12.70 5.52 -12.02
CA SER A 5 11.82 5.00 -13.04
C SER A 5 10.75 6.03 -13.38
N LYS A 6 10.42 6.14 -14.67
CA LYS A 6 9.33 7.00 -15.15
C LYS A 6 8.03 6.19 -15.14
N PHE A 7 7.04 6.68 -14.42
CA PHE A 7 5.72 6.06 -14.37
C PHE A 7 4.65 7.01 -14.94
N PRO A 8 3.65 6.50 -15.65
CA PRO A 8 2.44 7.24 -16.00
C PRO A 8 1.74 7.76 -14.74
N PHE A 9 1.08 8.92 -14.84
CA PHE A 9 0.28 9.48 -13.74
C PHE A 9 -0.78 8.51 -13.20
N ALA A 10 -1.33 7.64 -14.05
CA ALA A 10 -2.32 6.64 -13.64
C ALA A 10 -1.75 5.55 -12.70
N GLN A 11 -0.43 5.39 -12.64
CA GLN A 11 0.25 4.39 -11.81
C GLN A 11 0.89 4.97 -10.55
N VAL A 12 0.82 6.30 -10.36
CA VAL A 12 1.32 6.97 -9.16
C VAL A 12 0.17 7.60 -8.40
N ARG A 13 0.16 7.44 -7.08
CA ARG A 13 -0.76 8.14 -6.19
C ARG A 13 0.04 8.80 -5.09
N LEU A 14 -0.44 9.94 -4.62
CA LEU A 14 0.11 10.55 -3.41
C LEU A 14 -0.20 9.66 -2.20
N PRO A 15 0.68 9.63 -1.18
CA PRO A 15 0.36 8.97 0.07
C PRO A 15 -0.96 9.52 0.64
N MET A 16 -1.77 8.65 1.21
CA MET A 16 -2.99 9.07 1.89
C MET A 16 -2.62 10.08 2.98
N LYS A 17 -3.40 11.17 3.10
CA LYS A 17 -3.20 12.15 4.18
C LYS A 17 -3.40 11.43 5.52
N ASP A 18 -2.61 11.81 6.52
CA ASP A 18 -2.76 11.34 7.90
C ASP A 18 -4.19 11.67 8.36
N GLY A 19 -5.05 10.65 8.32
CA GLY A 19 -6.46 10.73 8.65
C GLY A 19 -6.74 9.92 9.92
N PRO A 20 -7.97 10.02 10.46
CA PRO A 20 -8.35 9.16 11.58
C PRO A 20 -8.09 7.69 11.21
N LYS A 21 -7.52 6.93 12.16
CA LYS A 21 -7.29 5.49 11.98
C LYS A 21 -8.62 4.84 11.56
N PRO A 22 -8.69 4.20 10.38
CA PRO A 22 -9.92 3.57 9.94
C PRO A 22 -10.30 2.45 10.91
N GLU A 23 -11.59 2.37 11.25
CA GLU A 23 -12.14 1.23 11.96
C GLU A 23 -12.26 0.06 10.98
N PHE A 24 -11.50 -0.99 11.26
CA PHE A 24 -11.43 -2.17 10.43
C PHE A 24 -12.54 -3.15 10.78
N GLN A 25 -13.31 -3.60 9.78
CA GLN A 25 -14.37 -4.60 9.94
C GLN A 25 -14.07 -5.85 9.11
N GLU A 26 -14.60 -6.99 9.55
CA GLU A 26 -14.53 -8.24 8.79
C GLU A 26 -15.19 -8.06 7.41
N ASN A 27 -14.58 -8.59 6.36
CA ASN A 27 -14.93 -8.41 4.94
C ASN A 27 -14.63 -7.02 4.35
N GLN A 28 -13.85 -6.17 5.03
CA GLN A 28 -13.42 -4.87 4.49
C GLN A 28 -12.15 -4.97 3.65
N GLU A 29 -12.11 -4.27 2.50
CA GLU A 29 -10.89 -4.07 1.70
C GLU A 29 -10.01 -3.03 2.38
N ILE A 30 -8.81 -3.46 2.78
CA ILE A 30 -7.79 -2.64 3.44
C ILE A 30 -6.49 -2.67 2.66
N GLU A 31 -5.58 -1.78 3.02
CA GLU A 31 -4.20 -1.82 2.53
C GLU A 31 -3.27 -2.22 3.67
N VAL A 32 -2.59 -3.36 3.51
CA VAL A 32 -1.62 -3.86 4.46
C VAL A 32 -0.22 -3.45 4.05
N TYR A 33 0.56 -2.98 5.01
CA TYR A 33 1.98 -2.74 4.81
C TYR A 33 2.74 -4.05 4.98
N SER A 34 3.20 -4.64 3.87
CA SER A 34 3.93 -5.90 3.91
C SER A 34 5.09 -5.90 2.92
N ARG A 35 6.00 -6.85 3.07
CA ARG A 35 7.11 -7.08 2.14
C ARG A 35 6.77 -8.25 1.25
N ALA A 36 7.02 -8.12 -0.05
CA ALA A 36 6.95 -9.25 -0.98
C ALA A 36 8.03 -10.28 -0.64
N ASN A 37 9.28 -9.82 -0.55
CA ASN A 37 10.45 -10.62 -0.21
C ASN A 37 11.35 -9.86 0.80
N ASP A 38 12.25 -10.56 1.50
CA ASP A 38 13.20 -9.95 2.45
C ASP A 38 14.16 -8.94 1.80
N GLN A 39 14.38 -9.03 0.49
CA GLN A 39 15.27 -8.12 -0.26
C GLN A 39 14.57 -6.86 -0.76
N GLU A 40 13.23 -6.80 -0.70
CA GLU A 40 12.45 -5.68 -1.21
C GLU A 40 12.00 -4.74 -0.09
N ALA A 41 11.82 -3.46 -0.43
CA ALA A 41 11.20 -2.52 0.48
C ALA A 41 9.75 -2.94 0.74
N CYS A 42 9.24 -2.60 1.93
CA CYS A 42 7.84 -2.81 2.22
C CYS A 42 6.96 -1.97 1.27
N GLY A 43 5.85 -2.53 0.85
CA GLY A 43 4.84 -1.88 0.02
C GLY A 43 3.47 -1.92 0.67
N TRP A 44 2.52 -1.21 0.05
CA TRP A 44 1.10 -1.28 0.42
C TRP A 44 0.39 -2.25 -0.51
N TRP A 45 -0.29 -3.24 0.07
CA TRP A 45 -0.95 -4.31 -0.66
C TRP A 45 -2.42 -4.32 -0.31
N LYS A 46 -3.30 -4.42 -1.31
CA LYS A 46 -4.73 -4.58 -1.07
C LYS A 46 -5.01 -5.97 -0.51
N ALA A 47 -5.72 -6.04 0.60
CA ALA A 47 -6.14 -7.28 1.26
C ALA A 47 -7.58 -7.14 1.77
N ILE A 48 -8.25 -8.27 1.98
CA ILE A 48 -9.57 -8.30 2.60
C ILE A 48 -9.41 -8.90 3.99
N ILE A 49 -10.00 -8.26 5.00
CA ILE A 49 -10.05 -8.80 6.35
C ILE A 49 -10.98 -10.01 6.32
N LYS A 50 -10.45 -11.18 6.67
CA LYS A 50 -11.22 -12.42 6.88
C LYS A 50 -11.56 -12.61 8.34
#